data_AF-A0A9J6GNJ9-F1
#
_entry.id   AF-A0A9J6GNJ9-F1
#
_cell.length_a   1.000
_cell.length_b   1.000
_cell.length_c   1.000
_cell.angle_alpha   90.00
_cell.angle_beta   90.00
_cell.angle_gamma   90.00
#
_symmetry.space_group_name_H-M   'P 1'
#
loop_
_entity.id
_entity.type
_entity.pdbx_description
1 polymer ?
#
loop_
_entity_poly.entity_id
_entity_poly.type
_entity_poly.pdbx_seq_one_letter_code
_entity_poly.pdbx_strand_id
1 'polypeptide(L)'
;MRQTRPDGGCAADHELPEMTHGRNLFRESFSAQGRVTAATAERRALLRCDLAARDISPDETSRLLQLLRLCAMRPEIAVRLLLFAKARELAGASEASLQVPVVFRDVEELKQTIFSTFPKLRVLQHSAVVAVNEVYVEAGAEVTLRPGDEVAFIPPISGGRVAKLSYEAYAPMAKREMLRICGALRRQWDVKNVALVHRLGEVPVGEASVLIAISSEHRQEAQAAVKYAIDEVKGRVPVWKKEIYEDGDAEWKENKECFWTASS
;
A
#
# COMPACT_ATOMS: atom_id res chain seq x y z
N MET A 1 -51.28 37.29 29.90
CA MET A 1 -50.44 38.15 29.03
C MET A 1 -49.45 37.22 28.34
N ARG A 2 -49.76 36.56 27.22
CA ARG A 2 -49.80 37.04 25.81
C ARG A 2 -48.64 37.95 25.42
N GLN A 3 -48.05 37.56 24.27
CA GLN A 3 -47.16 38.28 23.33
C GLN A 3 -45.67 37.91 23.43
N THR A 4 -44.92 37.60 22.37
CA THR A 4 -45.16 37.25 20.94
C THR A 4 -43.77 36.87 20.39
N ARG A 5 -43.70 35.96 19.41
CA ARG A 5 -42.53 35.80 18.53
C ARG A 5 -42.30 37.08 17.70
N PRO A 6 -41.11 37.24 17.13
CA PRO A 6 -40.97 37.73 15.76
C PRO A 6 -40.44 36.63 14.84
N ASP A 7 -41.15 36.49 13.72
CA ASP A 7 -40.74 35.82 12.49
C ASP A 7 -39.68 36.64 11.72
N GLY A 8 -38.95 35.96 10.81
CA GLY A 8 -38.19 36.59 9.72
C GLY A 8 -36.69 36.25 9.76
N GLY A 9 -36.07 35.62 8.77
CA GLY A 9 -36.52 35.32 7.42
C GLY A 9 -35.63 34.28 6.73
N CYS A 10 -36.22 33.72 5.69
CA CYS A 10 -35.72 32.71 4.77
C CYS A 10 -34.72 33.28 3.75
N ALA A 11 -34.13 32.38 2.93
CA ALA A 11 -33.17 32.55 1.82
C ALA A 11 -31.69 32.43 2.22
N ALA A 12 -30.83 31.65 1.56
CA ALA A 12 -30.92 31.12 0.20
C ALA A 12 -30.49 29.65 0.11
N ASP A 13 -31.31 28.92 -0.63
CA ASP A 13 -31.05 27.64 -1.26
C ASP A 13 -29.83 27.75 -2.20
N HIS A 14 -28.95 26.75 -2.17
CA HIS A 14 -28.06 26.49 -3.29
C HIS A 14 -28.40 25.12 -3.88
N GLU A 15 -29.13 25.23 -4.98
CA GLU A 15 -29.56 24.18 -5.88
C GLU A 15 -28.36 23.36 -6.38
N LEU A 16 -28.41 22.06 -6.12
CA LEU A 16 -27.73 21.06 -6.93
C LEU A 16 -28.63 20.79 -8.15
N PRO A 17 -28.14 20.79 -9.40
CA PRO A 17 -28.97 20.42 -10.52
C PRO A 17 -29.14 18.89 -10.57
N GLU A 18 -30.36 18.45 -10.27
CA GLU A 18 -30.91 17.18 -10.75
C GLU A 18 -31.04 17.23 -12.28
N MET A 19 -30.54 16.18 -12.95
CA MET A 19 -30.95 15.81 -14.29
C MET A 19 -31.37 14.34 -14.21
N THR A 20 -32.68 14.12 -14.19
CA THR A 20 -33.29 12.80 -14.29
C THR A 20 -33.96 12.61 -15.66
N HIS A 21 -34.04 11.34 -16.06
CA HIS A 21 -34.92 10.72 -17.05
C HIS A 21 -34.42 10.56 -18.50
N GLY A 22 -33.87 9.37 -18.76
CA GLY A 22 -33.98 8.63 -20.02
C GLY A 22 -33.91 7.14 -19.74
N ARG A 23 -35.07 6.53 -19.44
CA ARG A 23 -35.24 5.10 -19.13
C ARG A 23 -35.18 4.21 -20.38
N ASN A 24 -34.64 3.01 -20.14
CA ASN A 24 -34.95 1.72 -20.75
C ASN A 24 -34.66 1.52 -22.24
N LEU A 25 -33.79 0.55 -22.51
CA LEU A 25 -34.12 -0.64 -23.30
C LEU A 25 -33.17 -1.80 -22.93
N PHE A 26 -33.80 -2.95 -22.68
CA PHE A 26 -33.28 -4.31 -22.84
C PHE A 26 -32.21 -4.88 -21.88
N ARG A 27 -32.75 -5.42 -20.79
CA ARG A 27 -32.56 -6.78 -20.26
C ARG A 27 -32.11 -7.80 -21.32
N GLU A 28 -30.93 -8.39 -21.15
CA GLU A 28 -30.71 -9.82 -21.39
C GLU A 28 -29.72 -10.39 -20.37
N SER A 29 -29.98 -11.65 -20.09
CA SER A 29 -29.51 -12.46 -18.98
C SER A 29 -28.33 -13.33 -19.42
N PHE A 30 -27.50 -13.67 -18.44
CA PHE A 30 -26.81 -14.96 -18.31
C PHE A 30 -25.56 -15.29 -19.15
N SER A 31 -24.52 -15.61 -18.37
CA SER A 31 -23.70 -16.82 -18.46
C SER A 31 -22.39 -16.80 -19.26
N ALA A 32 -21.38 -17.31 -18.56
CA ALA A 32 -20.26 -18.12 -19.04
C ALA A 32 -19.10 -17.43 -19.78
N GLN A 33 -17.95 -17.50 -19.11
CA GLN A 33 -16.68 -17.95 -19.68
C GLN A 33 -16.20 -17.22 -20.95
N GLY A 34 -15.40 -16.17 -20.75
CA GLY A 34 -14.87 -15.33 -21.82
C GLY A 34 -13.39 -15.01 -21.70
N ARG A 35 -12.55 -16.02 -21.93
CA ARG A 35 -11.25 -15.95 -22.61
C ARG A 35 -10.21 -14.92 -22.13
N VAL A 36 -9.27 -15.44 -21.36
CA VAL A 36 -7.84 -15.07 -21.43
C VAL A 36 -7.40 -15.21 -22.89
N THR A 37 -7.33 -14.11 -23.63
CA THR A 37 -6.89 -14.11 -25.03
C THR A 37 -5.42 -13.71 -25.13
N ALA A 38 -4.65 -14.65 -25.68
CA ALA A 38 -3.47 -14.41 -26.52
C ALA A 38 -2.26 -13.69 -25.90
N ALA A 39 -1.64 -14.30 -24.87
CA ALA A 39 -0.20 -14.16 -24.65
C ALA A 39 0.49 -15.44 -24.13
N THR A 40 -0.22 -16.58 -24.16
CA THR A 40 0.27 -17.87 -23.61
C THR A 40 0.45 -18.96 -24.68
N ALA A 41 0.35 -18.62 -25.97
CA ALA A 41 0.57 -19.56 -27.07
C ALA A 41 2.00 -19.53 -27.64
N GLU A 42 2.70 -18.40 -27.58
CA GLU A 42 4.05 -18.28 -28.15
C GLU A 42 5.17 -18.81 -27.24
N ARG A 43 4.93 -18.94 -25.93
CA ARG A 43 5.90 -19.57 -25.00
C ARG A 43 6.03 -21.08 -25.15
N ARG A 44 5.11 -21.76 -25.85
CA ARG A 44 5.13 -23.22 -26.02
C ARG A 44 5.83 -23.69 -27.32
N ALA A 45 6.20 -22.75 -28.20
CA ALA A 45 6.90 -23.06 -29.45
C ALA A 45 8.43 -23.12 -29.30
N LEU A 46 9.02 -22.43 -28.31
CA LEU A 46 10.48 -22.37 -28.14
C LEU A 46 11.09 -23.52 -27.31
N LEU A 47 10.27 -24.40 -26.74
CA LEU A 47 10.73 -25.57 -25.97
C LEU A 47 10.84 -26.86 -26.79
N ARG A 48 10.68 -26.80 -28.11
CA ARG A 48 10.99 -27.89 -29.06
C ARG A 48 11.98 -27.45 -30.12
N CYS A 49 13.17 -27.04 -29.69
CA CYS A 49 14.34 -27.27 -30.51
C CYS A 49 14.87 -28.65 -30.12
N ASP A 50 14.44 -29.67 -30.87
CA ASP A 50 15.16 -30.94 -30.93
C ASP A 50 16.55 -30.63 -31.50
N LEU A 51 17.50 -30.34 -30.61
CA LEU A 51 18.92 -30.44 -30.90
C LEU A 51 19.22 -31.93 -31.08
N ALA A 52 18.88 -32.45 -32.26
CA ALA A 52 19.46 -33.69 -32.74
C ALA A 52 20.98 -33.52 -32.67
N ALA A 53 21.62 -34.35 -31.84
CA ALA A 53 23.05 -34.38 -31.61
C ALA A 53 23.80 -34.42 -32.96
N ARG A 54 24.24 -33.26 -33.42
CA ARG A 54 25.33 -33.11 -34.38
C ARG A 54 26.50 -32.56 -33.61
N ASP A 55 27.71 -33.00 -33.92
CA ASP A 55 28.93 -32.56 -33.28
C ASP A 55 29.07 -31.03 -33.36
N ILE A 56 28.61 -30.34 -32.31
CA ILE A 56 28.72 -28.90 -32.20
C ILE A 56 30.16 -28.63 -31.77
N SER A 57 30.89 -27.87 -32.60
CA SER A 57 32.22 -27.36 -32.24
C SER A 57 32.18 -26.68 -30.85
N PRO A 58 33.25 -26.77 -30.03
CA PRO A 58 33.33 -26.05 -28.75
C PRO A 58 33.03 -24.54 -28.86
N ASP A 59 33.30 -23.95 -30.03
CA ASP A 59 33.03 -22.53 -30.34
C ASP A 59 31.54 -22.23 -30.58
N GLU A 60 30.81 -23.13 -31.24
CA GLU A 60 29.34 -23.00 -31.42
C GLU A 60 28.58 -23.29 -30.13
N THR A 61 29.08 -24.19 -29.28
CA THR A 61 28.50 -24.43 -27.95
C THR A 61 28.61 -23.16 -27.10
N SER A 62 29.74 -22.46 -27.18
CA SER A 62 29.96 -21.19 -26.47
C SER A 62 29.03 -20.09 -27.00
N ARG A 63 28.83 -19.99 -28.32
CA ARG A 63 27.88 -19.05 -28.94
C ARG A 63 26.42 -19.36 -28.60
N LEU A 64 26.01 -20.63 -28.60
CA LEU A 64 24.65 -21.03 -28.23
C LEU A 64 24.40 -20.83 -26.74
N LEU A 65 25.37 -21.10 -25.86
CA LEU A 65 25.27 -20.77 -24.44
C LEU A 65 25.22 -19.25 -24.22
N GLN A 66 25.94 -18.47 -25.03
CA GLN A 66 25.89 -17.00 -24.99
C GLN A 66 24.56 -16.44 -25.52
N LEU A 67 23.99 -17.03 -26.57
CA LEU A 67 22.66 -16.69 -27.11
C LEU A 67 21.53 -17.12 -26.16
N LEU A 68 21.62 -18.29 -25.54
CA LEU A 68 20.69 -18.73 -24.50
C LEU A 68 20.80 -17.84 -23.26
N ARG A 69 22.00 -17.37 -22.89
CA ARG A 69 22.20 -16.34 -21.85
C ARG A 69 21.54 -15.02 -22.22
N LEU A 70 21.67 -14.56 -23.46
CA LEU A 70 21.06 -13.33 -23.96
C LEU A 70 19.52 -13.44 -24.02
N CYS A 71 18.96 -14.58 -24.40
CA CYS A 71 17.52 -14.85 -24.38
C CYS A 71 16.96 -15.06 -22.96
N ALA A 72 17.80 -15.44 -21.99
CA ALA A 72 17.44 -15.57 -20.58
C ALA A 72 17.51 -14.25 -19.79
N MET A 73 18.01 -13.18 -20.40
CA MET A 73 17.98 -11.84 -19.80
C MET A 73 16.52 -11.39 -19.70
N ARG A 74 15.97 -11.43 -18.48
CA ARG A 74 14.69 -10.78 -18.22
C ARG A 74 14.91 -9.28 -18.49
N PRO A 75 14.06 -8.61 -19.30
CA PRO A 75 14.19 -7.18 -19.49
C PRO A 75 14.13 -6.49 -18.12
N GLU A 76 15.18 -5.75 -17.78
CA GLU A 76 15.24 -4.95 -16.57
C GLU A 76 14.65 -3.57 -16.83
N ILE A 77 13.90 -3.07 -15.87
CA ILE A 77 13.29 -1.75 -15.87
C ILE A 77 13.73 -0.97 -14.65
N ALA A 78 13.81 0.35 -14.80
CA ALA A 78 14.08 1.26 -13.71
C ALA A 78 12.77 1.58 -12.97
N VAL A 79 12.75 1.29 -11.67
CA VAL A 79 11.66 1.65 -10.75
C VAL A 79 12.20 2.51 -9.62
N ARG A 80 11.32 3.31 -9.00
CA ARG A 80 11.67 4.15 -7.85
C ARG A 80 11.35 3.41 -6.55
N LEU A 81 12.39 3.05 -5.81
CA LEU A 81 12.26 2.47 -4.48
C LEU A 81 12.13 3.58 -3.44
N LEU A 82 11.03 3.59 -2.68
CA LEU A 82 10.79 4.51 -1.57
C LEU A 82 11.06 3.80 -0.24
N LEU A 83 11.88 4.42 0.61
CA LEU A 83 12.31 3.88 1.90
C LEU A 83 11.89 4.82 3.03
N PHE A 84 11.33 4.25 4.09
CA PHE A 84 10.78 5.00 5.21
C PHE A 84 11.38 4.55 6.55
N ALA A 85 11.30 5.40 7.58
CA ALA A 85 11.67 5.07 8.95
C ALA A 85 13.01 4.32 9.06
N LYS A 86 13.03 3.13 9.69
CA LYS A 86 14.25 2.32 9.86
C LYS A 86 14.89 1.92 8.53
N ALA A 87 14.11 1.68 7.48
CA ALA A 87 14.67 1.32 6.18
C ALA A 87 15.48 2.47 5.56
N ARG A 88 14.98 3.71 5.69
CA ARG A 88 15.71 4.92 5.27
C ARG A 88 17.03 5.09 6.02
N GLU A 89 17.03 4.88 7.33
CA GLU A 89 18.26 4.95 8.15
C GLU A 89 19.30 3.91 7.72
N LEU A 90 18.86 2.68 7.46
CA LEU A 90 19.73 1.57 7.07
C LEU A 90 20.29 1.73 5.66
N ALA A 91 19.50 2.27 4.73
CA ALA A 91 19.91 2.53 3.36
C ALA A 91 20.68 3.86 3.18
N GLY A 92 20.49 4.82 4.10
CA GLY A 92 21.10 6.15 4.02
C GLY A 92 20.40 7.11 3.04
N ALA A 93 19.28 6.70 2.43
CA ALA A 93 18.51 7.50 1.48
C ALA A 93 17.01 7.20 1.61
N SER A 94 16.16 8.22 1.38
CA SER A 94 14.69 8.09 1.35
C SER A 94 14.17 7.50 0.05
N GLU A 95 14.98 7.54 -1.00
CA GLU A 95 14.64 6.99 -2.31
C GLU A 95 15.89 6.43 -3.01
N ALA A 96 15.68 5.44 -3.87
CA ALA A 96 16.71 4.87 -4.72
C ALA A 96 16.13 4.41 -6.06
N SER A 97 16.95 4.39 -7.12
CA SER A 97 16.59 3.75 -8.38
C SER A 97 16.97 2.27 -8.32
N LEU A 98 16.05 1.37 -8.64
CA LEU A 98 16.27 -0.07 -8.66
C LEU A 98 16.08 -0.61 -10.08
N GLN A 99 17.05 -1.39 -10.55
CA GLN A 99 16.94 -2.15 -11.79
C GLN A 99 16.37 -3.53 -11.46
N VAL A 100 15.19 -3.81 -12.00
CA VAL A 100 14.43 -5.02 -11.67
C VAL A 100 13.84 -5.68 -12.91
N PRO A 101 13.69 -7.00 -12.92
CA PRO A 101 12.86 -7.68 -13.92
C PRO A 101 11.43 -7.10 -13.97
N VAL A 102 10.82 -7.10 -15.16
CA VAL A 102 9.42 -6.68 -15.34
C VAL A 102 8.43 -7.55 -14.56
N VAL A 103 8.72 -8.85 -14.38
CA VAL A 103 7.80 -9.80 -13.75
C VAL A 103 8.50 -10.57 -12.64
N PHE A 104 7.84 -10.64 -11.49
CA PHE A 104 8.20 -11.41 -10.32
C PHE A 104 7.09 -12.41 -10.02
N ARG A 105 7.47 -13.63 -9.62
CA ARG A 105 6.49 -14.66 -9.26
C ARG A 105 5.68 -14.29 -8.03
N ASP A 106 6.33 -13.62 -7.08
CA ASP A 106 5.71 -13.14 -5.85
C ASP A 106 6.44 -11.90 -5.30
N VAL A 107 5.85 -11.30 -4.26
CA VAL A 107 6.44 -10.19 -3.52
C VAL A 107 7.76 -10.54 -2.83
N GLU A 108 8.02 -11.81 -2.54
CA GLU A 108 9.23 -12.24 -1.84
C GLU A 108 10.44 -12.22 -2.78
N GLU A 109 10.27 -12.59 -4.05
CA GLU A 109 11.29 -12.44 -5.10
C GLU A 109 11.67 -10.95 -5.29
N LEU A 110 10.69 -10.05 -5.23
CA LEU A 110 10.93 -8.60 -5.25
C LEU A 110 11.70 -8.13 -4.01
N LYS A 111 11.30 -8.57 -2.80
CA LYS A 111 12.01 -8.28 -1.55
C LYS A 111 13.46 -8.76 -1.58
N GLN A 112 13.72 -9.97 -2.09
CA GLN A 112 15.07 -10.51 -2.22
C GLN A 112 15.95 -9.66 -3.14
N THR A 113 15.37 -9.08 -4.21
CA THR A 113 16.06 -8.16 -5.12
C THR A 113 16.37 -6.82 -4.44
N ILE A 114 15.47 -6.33 -3.59
CA ILE A 114 15.74 -5.15 -2.75
C ILE A 114 16.87 -5.46 -1.75
N PHE A 115 16.88 -6.65 -1.13
CA PHE A 115 17.90 -7.04 -0.14
C PHE A 115 19.26 -7.37 -0.75
N SER A 116 19.33 -7.81 -2.01
CA SER A 116 20.62 -7.95 -2.70
C SER A 116 21.25 -6.58 -2.96
N THR A 117 20.43 -5.58 -3.28
CA THR A 117 20.88 -4.20 -3.51
C THR A 117 21.20 -3.48 -2.20
N PHE A 118 20.39 -3.69 -1.15
CA PHE A 118 20.57 -3.11 0.18
C PHE A 118 20.65 -4.19 1.27
N PRO A 119 21.81 -4.84 1.46
CA PRO A 119 21.97 -5.95 2.41
C PRO A 119 21.60 -5.60 3.86
N LYS A 120 21.77 -4.33 4.25
CA LYS A 120 21.41 -3.83 5.59
C LYS A 120 19.92 -3.93 5.90
N LEU A 121 19.05 -3.97 4.89
CA LEU A 121 17.60 -4.07 5.06
C LEU A 121 17.11 -5.46 5.47
N ARG A 122 17.97 -6.49 5.42
CA ARG A 122 17.62 -7.88 5.80
C ARG A 122 17.10 -8.02 7.23
N VAL A 123 17.46 -7.09 8.12
CA VAL A 123 16.93 -7.04 9.50
C VAL A 123 15.40 -6.93 9.53
N LEU A 124 14.79 -6.35 8.49
CA LEU A 124 13.35 -6.11 8.38
C LEU A 124 12.64 -7.14 7.48
N GLN A 125 13.30 -8.22 7.07
CA GLN A 125 12.80 -9.13 6.03
C GLN A 125 11.45 -9.76 6.34
N HIS A 126 11.20 -10.11 7.60
CA HIS A 126 9.99 -10.81 8.04
C HIS A 126 8.83 -9.90 8.40
N SER A 127 9.08 -8.61 8.66
CA SER A 127 8.08 -7.67 9.17
C SER A 127 7.75 -6.53 8.21
N ALA A 128 8.54 -6.34 7.16
CA ALA A 128 8.28 -5.34 6.14
C ALA A 128 7.28 -5.84 5.09
N VAL A 129 6.42 -4.92 4.63
CA VAL A 129 5.51 -5.12 3.50
C VAL A 129 5.93 -4.23 2.34
N VAL A 130 5.44 -4.55 1.14
CA VAL A 130 5.72 -3.79 -0.08
C VAL A 130 4.42 -3.22 -0.62
N ALA A 131 4.46 -1.98 -1.09
CA ALA A 131 3.39 -1.40 -1.87
C ALA A 131 3.90 -0.96 -3.25
N VAL A 132 3.13 -1.23 -4.29
CA VAL A 132 3.42 -0.80 -5.66
C VAL A 132 2.38 0.22 -6.08
N ASN A 133 2.82 1.40 -6.51
CA ASN A 133 1.94 2.53 -6.87
C ASN A 133 0.89 2.78 -5.78
N GLU A 134 1.39 2.79 -4.55
CA GLU A 134 0.65 2.98 -3.32
C GLU A 134 -0.35 1.86 -2.95
N VAL A 135 -0.42 0.72 -3.64
CA VAL A 135 -1.27 -0.41 -3.21
C VAL A 135 -0.41 -1.55 -2.65
N TYR A 136 -0.79 -2.04 -1.47
CA TYR A 136 -0.13 -3.17 -0.83
C TYR A 136 -0.15 -4.40 -1.73
N VAL A 137 0.99 -5.09 -1.79
CA VAL A 137 1.11 -6.37 -2.48
C VAL A 137 0.92 -7.48 -1.46
N GLU A 138 -0.05 -8.36 -1.70
CA GLU A 138 -0.31 -9.51 -0.85
C GLU A 138 0.77 -10.59 -1.03
N ALA A 139 0.99 -11.39 0.02
CA ALA A 139 1.91 -12.51 -0.05
C ALA A 139 1.45 -13.53 -1.11
N GLY A 140 2.38 -13.94 -1.99
CA GLY A 140 2.09 -14.89 -3.07
C GLY A 140 1.40 -14.30 -4.31
N ALA A 141 1.09 -13.01 -4.34
CA ALA A 141 0.57 -12.36 -5.55
C ALA A 141 1.70 -12.10 -6.56
N GLU A 142 1.46 -12.42 -7.84
CA GLU A 142 2.39 -12.09 -8.94
C GLU A 142 2.54 -10.58 -9.06
N VAL A 143 3.78 -10.09 -9.21
CA VAL A 143 4.07 -8.65 -9.31
C VAL A 143 4.59 -8.35 -10.71
N THR A 144 3.86 -7.52 -11.43
CA THR A 144 4.31 -6.95 -12.72
C THR A 144 4.56 -5.46 -12.55
N LEU A 145 5.78 -5.04 -12.85
CA LEU A 145 6.23 -3.65 -12.73
C LEU A 145 6.39 -3.01 -14.12
N ARG A 146 6.23 -1.69 -14.16
CA ARG A 146 6.44 -0.85 -15.35
C ARG A 146 7.56 0.16 -15.09
N PRO A 147 8.26 0.63 -16.14
CA PRO A 147 9.23 1.70 -15.98
C PRO A 147 8.61 2.92 -15.29
N GLY A 148 9.27 3.41 -14.25
CA GLY A 148 8.80 4.53 -13.44
C GLY A 148 7.81 4.17 -12.33
N ASP A 149 7.45 2.89 -12.16
CA ASP A 149 6.62 2.46 -11.03
C ASP A 149 7.31 2.77 -9.69
N GLU A 150 6.48 3.05 -8.69
CA GLU A 150 6.91 3.33 -7.33
C GLU A 150 6.75 2.09 -6.47
N VAL A 151 7.86 1.60 -5.93
CA VAL A 151 7.90 0.47 -5.00
C VAL A 151 8.23 1.02 -3.62
N ALA A 152 7.26 1.05 -2.71
CA ALA A 152 7.46 1.46 -1.34
C ALA A 152 7.79 0.25 -0.46
N PHE A 153 8.93 0.30 0.23
CA PHE A 153 9.31 -0.67 1.26
C PHE A 153 8.87 -0.15 2.63
N ILE A 154 7.85 -0.79 3.19
CA ILE A 154 7.09 -0.31 4.35
C ILE A 154 7.49 -1.16 5.56
N PRO A 155 8.33 -0.65 6.48
CA PRO A 155 8.65 -1.34 7.73
C PRO A 155 7.43 -1.48 8.65
N PRO A 156 7.46 -2.34 9.67
CA PRO A 156 6.37 -2.45 10.64
C PRO A 156 6.12 -1.14 11.40
N ILE A 157 4.87 -0.92 11.80
CA ILE A 157 4.46 0.27 12.58
C ILE A 157 4.76 0.02 14.06
N SER A 158 5.44 0.98 14.69
CA SER A 158 5.96 0.88 16.05
C SER A 158 5.23 1.76 17.08
N GLY A 159 5.09 1.26 18.31
CA GLY A 159 4.57 2.03 19.45
C GLY A 159 5.27 1.66 20.77
N GLY A 160 6.09 2.56 21.33
CA GLY A 160 6.73 2.44 22.65
C GLY A 160 6.66 3.74 23.50
N ARG A 161 7.52 3.92 24.51
CA ARG A 161 7.52 5.05 25.46
C ARG A 161 8.78 5.91 25.31
N VAL A 162 8.62 7.25 25.34
CA VAL A 162 9.67 8.22 24.94
C VAL A 162 9.46 9.62 25.50
N ALA A 163 10.54 10.40 25.58
CA ALA A 163 10.59 11.84 25.87
C ALA A 163 10.14 12.76 24.71
N LYS A 164 10.31 12.37 23.44
CA LYS A 164 9.76 13.07 22.25
C LYS A 164 9.37 12.08 21.15
N LEU A 165 8.27 12.37 20.44
CA LEU A 165 7.75 11.53 19.36
C LEU A 165 7.91 12.26 18.02
N SER A 166 8.46 11.60 17.00
CA SER A 166 8.42 12.11 15.62
C SER A 166 7.66 11.13 14.73
N TYR A 167 6.67 11.63 14.01
CA TYR A 167 5.82 10.83 13.12
C TYR A 167 6.19 11.03 11.66
N GLU A 168 6.36 9.93 10.94
CA GLU A 168 6.53 9.92 9.48
C GLU A 168 5.43 9.10 8.83
N ALA A 169 5.08 9.42 7.59
CA ALA A 169 4.08 8.66 6.86
C ALA A 169 4.38 8.59 5.37
N TYR A 170 3.94 7.51 4.74
CA TYR A 170 3.80 7.47 3.29
C TYR A 170 2.50 8.21 2.93
N ALA A 171 2.57 9.54 2.88
CA ALA A 171 1.38 10.41 2.92
C ALA A 171 0.30 10.10 1.87
N PRO A 172 0.61 9.83 0.57
CA PRO A 172 -0.40 9.46 -0.42
C PRO A 172 -1.16 8.18 -0.04
N MET A 173 -0.41 7.16 0.37
CA MET A 173 -0.96 5.88 0.78
C MET A 173 -1.72 5.97 2.10
N ALA A 174 -1.21 6.72 3.08
CA ALA A 174 -1.88 6.99 4.34
C ALA A 174 -3.24 7.66 4.12
N LYS A 175 -3.29 8.65 3.22
CA LYS A 175 -4.55 9.30 2.83
C LYS A 175 -5.53 8.32 2.19
N ARG A 176 -5.07 7.46 1.26
CA ARG A 176 -5.95 6.45 0.64
C ARG A 176 -6.49 5.46 1.67
N GLU A 177 -5.65 4.94 2.57
CA GLU A 177 -6.09 4.01 3.61
C GLU A 177 -7.09 4.67 4.57
N MET A 178 -6.84 5.91 5.01
CA MET A 178 -7.81 6.65 5.81
C MET A 178 -9.16 6.82 5.10
N LEU A 179 -9.17 7.12 3.79
CA LEU A 179 -10.40 7.20 3.00
C LEU A 179 -11.11 5.84 2.87
N ARG A 180 -10.36 4.74 2.74
CA ARG A 180 -10.91 3.37 2.74
C ARG A 180 -11.59 3.05 4.07
N ILE A 181 -10.97 3.40 5.19
CA ILE A 181 -11.53 3.25 6.54
C ILE A 181 -12.82 4.07 6.67
N CYS A 182 -12.83 5.33 6.24
CA CYS A 182 -14.06 6.15 6.20
C CYS A 182 -15.19 5.48 5.39
N GLY A 183 -14.85 4.89 4.24
CA GLY A 183 -15.81 4.15 3.41
C GLY A 183 -16.33 2.89 4.09
N ALA A 184 -15.48 2.15 4.81
CA ALA A 184 -15.88 0.98 5.58
C ALA A 184 -16.82 1.34 6.74
N LEU A 185 -16.47 2.39 7.50
CA LEU A 185 -17.29 2.92 8.58
C LEU A 185 -18.72 3.25 8.12
N ARG A 186 -18.85 3.98 7.00
CA ARG A 186 -20.15 4.36 6.42
C ARG A 186 -20.99 3.20 5.92
N ARG A 187 -20.38 2.05 5.62
CA ARG A 187 -21.12 0.84 5.19
C ARG A 187 -21.60 0.01 6.37
N GLN A 188 -20.92 0.09 7.50
CA GLN A 188 -21.15 -0.80 8.64
C GLN A 188 -22.02 -0.15 9.73
N TRP A 189 -21.95 1.17 9.90
CA TRP A 189 -22.72 1.92 10.90
C TRP A 189 -23.44 3.12 10.27
N ASP A 190 -24.58 3.55 10.84
CA ASP A 190 -25.26 4.79 10.43
C ASP A 190 -24.54 6.02 11.02
N VAL A 191 -23.39 6.34 10.44
CA VAL A 191 -22.56 7.50 10.80
C VAL A 191 -22.83 8.66 9.84
N LYS A 192 -23.03 9.86 10.39
CA LYS A 192 -23.28 11.09 9.60
C LYS A 192 -21.96 11.72 9.14
N ASN A 193 -21.09 12.03 10.09
CA ASN A 193 -19.80 12.67 9.85
C ASN A 193 -18.67 11.82 10.41
N VAL A 194 -17.55 11.79 9.68
CA VAL A 194 -16.31 11.08 10.07
C VAL A 194 -15.15 12.01 9.77
N ALA A 195 -14.32 12.28 10.78
CA ALA A 195 -13.06 12.99 10.64
C ALA A 195 -11.94 12.11 11.22
N LEU A 196 -10.93 11.84 10.39
CA LEU A 196 -9.71 11.14 10.76
C LEU A 196 -8.53 12.05 10.43
N VAL A 197 -7.76 12.42 11.45
CA VAL A 197 -6.59 13.29 11.30
C VAL A 197 -5.42 12.65 12.05
N HIS A 198 -4.28 12.55 11.38
CA HIS A 198 -3.03 12.13 12.00
C HIS A 198 -1.98 13.21 11.78
N ARG A 199 -1.36 13.66 12.87
CA ARG A 199 -0.27 14.64 12.84
C ARG A 199 1.02 13.97 12.36
N LEU A 200 1.80 14.68 11.56
CA LEU A 200 3.13 14.27 11.11
C LEU A 200 4.19 15.23 11.68
N GLY A 201 5.45 14.81 11.70
CA GLY A 201 6.55 15.56 12.29
C GLY A 201 6.65 15.40 13.81
N GLU A 202 7.30 16.35 14.47
CA GLU A 202 7.50 16.31 15.92
C GLU A 202 6.20 16.59 16.68
N VAL A 203 5.93 15.75 17.69
CA VAL A 203 4.78 15.86 18.57
C VAL A 203 5.28 15.84 20.01
N PRO A 204 5.07 16.94 20.76
CA PRO A 204 5.42 16.99 22.17
C PRO A 204 4.71 15.91 22.99
N VAL A 205 5.35 15.44 24.05
CA VAL A 205 4.72 14.48 24.97
C VAL A 205 3.50 15.11 25.62
N GLY A 206 2.41 14.35 25.67
CA GLY A 206 1.11 14.81 26.19
C GLY A 206 0.19 15.42 25.13
N GLU A 207 0.69 15.69 23.91
CA GLU A 207 -0.15 16.15 22.81
C GLU A 207 -0.76 15.01 21.99
N ALA A 208 -1.94 15.28 21.42
CA ALA A 208 -2.64 14.32 20.56
C ALA A 208 -1.95 14.19 19.20
N SER A 209 -1.53 12.97 18.86
CA SER A 209 -0.99 12.63 17.54
C SER A 209 -2.04 12.17 16.54
N VAL A 210 -3.17 11.64 17.01
CA VAL A 210 -4.30 11.21 16.19
C VAL A 210 -5.60 11.77 16.77
N LEU A 211 -6.49 12.23 15.89
CA LEU A 211 -7.84 12.67 16.23
C LEU A 211 -8.84 11.91 15.36
N ILE A 212 -9.81 11.29 16.04
CA ILE A 212 -10.92 10.57 15.41
C ILE A 212 -12.20 11.15 15.98
N ALA A 213 -13.05 11.70 15.12
CA ALA A 213 -14.37 12.21 15.48
C ALA A 213 -15.42 11.60 14.57
N ILE A 214 -16.43 10.98 15.17
CA ILE A 214 -17.53 10.34 14.45
C ILE A 214 -18.86 10.74 15.09
N SER A 215 -19.82 11.14 14.27
CA SER A 215 -21.18 11.47 14.72
C SER A 215 -22.19 10.46 14.19
N SER A 216 -23.14 10.07 15.03
CA SER A 216 -24.27 9.21 14.68
C SER A 216 -25.52 9.64 15.46
N GLU A 217 -26.70 9.22 15.02
CA GLU A 217 -27.97 9.40 15.74
C GLU A 217 -28.00 8.64 17.06
N HIS A 218 -27.30 7.51 17.14
CA HIS A 218 -27.26 6.66 18.32
C HIS A 218 -25.84 6.53 18.86
N ARG A 219 -25.67 6.74 20.17
CA ARG A 219 -24.34 6.74 20.81
C ARG A 219 -23.58 5.42 20.65
N GLN A 220 -24.28 4.29 20.59
CA GLN A 220 -23.67 2.96 20.46
C GLN A 220 -22.94 2.82 19.12
N GLU A 221 -23.57 3.27 18.04
CA GLU A 221 -22.99 3.29 16.69
C GLU A 221 -21.70 4.15 16.67
N ALA A 222 -21.77 5.37 17.21
CA ALA A 222 -20.60 6.25 17.26
C ALA A 222 -19.44 5.65 18.08
N GLN A 223 -19.73 5.06 19.23
CA GLN A 223 -18.71 4.44 20.09
C GLN A 223 -18.06 3.22 19.42
N ALA A 224 -18.85 2.35 18.80
CA ALA A 224 -18.35 1.18 18.08
C ALA A 224 -17.51 1.59 16.86
N ALA A 225 -17.98 2.58 16.11
CA ALA A 225 -17.30 3.13 14.94
C ALA A 225 -15.94 3.76 15.31
N VAL A 226 -15.86 4.55 16.40
CA VAL A 226 -14.59 5.16 16.83
C VAL A 226 -13.58 4.09 17.23
N LYS A 227 -14.02 3.06 17.96
CA LYS A 227 -13.15 1.94 18.35
C LYS A 227 -12.61 1.23 17.10
N TYR A 228 -13.49 0.90 16.15
CA TYR A 228 -13.08 0.29 14.90
C TYR A 228 -12.09 1.18 14.14
N ALA A 229 -12.37 2.47 14.04
CA ALA A 229 -11.52 3.41 13.31
C ALA A 229 -10.08 3.47 13.86
N ILE A 230 -9.89 3.54 15.19
CA ILE A 230 -8.53 3.59 15.76
C ILE A 230 -7.76 2.30 15.52
N ASP A 231 -8.44 1.15 15.62
CA ASP A 231 -7.82 -0.16 15.39
C ASP A 231 -7.38 -0.29 13.93
N GLU A 232 -8.22 0.11 12.98
CA GLU A 232 -7.90 0.09 11.54
C GLU A 232 -6.81 1.10 11.16
N VAL A 233 -6.83 2.30 11.75
CA VAL A 233 -5.77 3.31 11.51
C VAL A 233 -4.41 2.75 11.93
N LYS A 234 -4.32 2.18 13.14
CA LYS A 234 -3.07 1.58 13.63
C LYS A 234 -2.63 0.35 12.84
N GLY A 235 -3.58 -0.42 12.33
CA GLY A 235 -3.30 -1.66 11.60
C GLY A 235 -2.92 -1.45 10.13
N ARG A 236 -3.45 -0.42 9.46
CA ARG A 236 -3.32 -0.27 8.00
C ARG A 236 -2.66 1.00 7.52
N VAL A 237 -2.75 2.09 8.27
CA VAL A 237 -2.28 3.39 7.78
C VAL A 237 -0.76 3.45 7.97
N PRO A 238 0.06 3.59 6.90
CA PRO A 238 1.52 3.59 7.00
C PRO A 238 2.04 4.89 7.62
N VAL A 239 1.92 4.97 8.95
CA VAL A 239 2.43 6.05 9.79
C VAL A 239 3.33 5.41 10.85
N TRP A 240 4.57 5.86 10.94
CA TRP A 240 5.58 5.34 11.85
C TRP A 240 5.90 6.37 12.91
N LYS A 241 6.17 5.88 14.13
CA LYS A 241 6.55 6.71 15.27
C LYS A 241 8.00 6.43 15.64
N LYS A 242 8.85 7.45 15.49
CA LYS A 242 10.24 7.45 15.97
C LYS A 242 10.29 7.92 17.41
N GLU A 243 10.99 7.16 18.23
CA GLU A 243 11.24 7.44 19.63
C GLU A 243 12.63 8.08 19.78
N ILE A 244 12.70 9.32 20.26
CA ILE A 244 13.95 10.03 20.57
C ILE A 244 14.09 10.15 22.10
N TYR A 245 15.06 9.44 22.69
CA TYR A 245 15.35 9.50 24.13
C TYR A 245 16.26 10.71 24.47
N GLU A 246 16.24 11.15 25.73
CA GLU A 246 17.01 12.33 26.19
C GLU A 246 18.52 12.18 26.03
N ASP A 247 19.02 10.94 26.00
CA ASP A 247 20.43 10.60 25.84
C ASP A 247 20.88 10.52 24.36
N GLY A 248 19.98 10.76 23.40
CA GLY A 248 20.27 10.75 21.96
C GLY A 248 20.10 9.38 21.26
N ASP A 249 19.86 8.31 22.02
CA ASP A 249 19.52 7.00 21.46
C ASP A 249 18.10 7.00 20.85
N ALA A 250 17.92 6.27 19.74
CA ALA A 250 16.65 6.15 19.04
C ALA A 250 16.33 4.68 18.73
N GLU A 251 15.25 4.16 19.30
CA GLU A 251 14.78 2.80 19.07
C GLU A 251 13.44 2.78 18.32
N TRP A 252 13.31 1.83 17.39
CA TRP A 252 12.06 1.53 16.71
C TRP A 252 11.51 0.21 17.27
N LYS A 253 10.29 0.20 17.82
CA LYS A 253 9.69 -0.98 18.49
C LYS A 253 8.44 -1.51 17.81
N GLU A 254 8.49 -2.70 17.24
CA GLU A 254 7.38 -3.34 16.51
C GLU A 254 6.10 -3.57 17.35
N ASN A 255 4.92 -3.39 16.73
CA ASN A 255 3.60 -3.66 17.35
C ASN A 255 3.00 -4.99 16.84
N LYS A 256 2.35 -5.74 17.74
CA LYS A 256 1.70 -7.04 17.47
C LYS A 256 0.37 -6.93 16.70
N GLU A 257 -0.17 -5.72 16.60
CA GLU A 257 -1.51 -5.46 16.04
C GLU A 257 -1.49 -5.22 14.52
N CYS A 258 -0.31 -5.20 13.88
CA CYS A 258 -0.23 -5.04 12.43
C CYS A 258 -0.81 -6.31 11.75
N PHE A 259 -1.66 -6.14 10.73
CA PHE A 259 -2.30 -7.31 10.11
C PHE A 259 -1.30 -8.28 9.45
N TRP A 260 -0.09 -7.80 9.14
CA TRP A 260 1.00 -8.60 8.58
C TRP A 260 1.96 -9.19 9.62
N THR A 261 1.86 -8.82 10.90
CA THR A 261 2.65 -9.46 11.98
C THR A 261 2.02 -10.78 12.47
N ALA A 262 0.81 -11.11 12.04
CA ALA A 262 0.04 -12.26 12.53
C ALA A 262 0.33 -13.61 11.82
N SER A 263 1.45 -13.74 11.12
CA SER A 263 1.84 -15.00 10.46
C SER A 263 3.22 -15.42 10.92
N SER A 264 3.26 -16.13 12.05
CA SER A 264 4.40 -16.92 12.51
C SER A 264 3.93 -18.35 12.75
#